data_AF-A0A8T4WBN7-F1
#
_entry.id   AF-A0A8T4WBN7-F1
#
_cell.length_a   1.000
_cell.length_b   1.000
_cell.length_c   1.000
_cell.angle_alpha   90.00
_cell.angle_beta   90.00
_cell.angle_gamma   90.00
#
_symmetry.space_group_name_H-M   'P 1'
#
loop_
_entity.id
_entity.type
_entity.pdbx_description
1 polymer ?
#
loop_
_entity_poly.entity_id
_entity_poly.type
_entity_poly.pdbx_seq_one_letter_code
_entity_poly.pdbx_strand_id
1 'polypeptide(L)' 'MELDEKDLKLNRAVTFEWLYTNGLGGYASSTVVGLNTRGHHGLLVCALNPPVDRWLTISRLDD' A
#
# COMPACT_ATOMS: atom_id res chain seq x y z
N MET A 1 -26.84 8.73 5.31
CA MET A 1 -25.97 7.59 5.64
C MET A 1 -25.31 7.92 6.95
N GLU A 2 -25.72 7.26 8.02
CA GLU A 2 -25.13 7.45 9.35
C GLU A 2 -23.89 6.56 9.44
N LEU A 3 -22.74 7.15 9.78
CA LEU A 3 -21.49 6.40 9.95
C LEU A 3 -21.46 5.84 11.37
N ASP A 4 -21.11 4.56 11.50
CA ASP A 4 -21.00 3.91 12.81
C ASP A 4 -19.58 4.02 13.40
N GLU A 5 -19.39 3.50 14.61
CA GLU A 5 -18.09 3.51 15.30
C GLU A 5 -17.02 2.70 14.53
N LYS A 6 -17.42 1.65 13.81
CA LYS A 6 -16.50 0.82 13.02
C LYS A 6 -16.01 1.60 11.80
N ASP A 7 -16.89 2.35 11.15
CA ASP A 7 -16.52 3.23 10.03
C ASP A 7 -15.47 4.26 10.48
N LEU A 8 -15.65 4.85 11.66
CA LEU A 8 -14.70 5.80 12.24
C LEU A 8 -13.34 5.15 12.53
N LYS A 9 -13.34 3.92 13.10
CA LYS A 9 -12.12 3.17 13.37
C LYS A 9 -11.38 2.79 12.08
N LEU A 10 -12.11 2.33 11.06
CA LEU A 10 -11.54 1.98 9.76
C LEU A 10 -10.94 3.20 9.07
N ASN A 11 -11.67 4.31 9.02
CA ASN A 11 -11.18 5.56 8.43
C ASN A 11 -9.89 6.02 9.11
N ARG A 12 -9.79 5.89 10.43
CA ARG A 12 -8.57 6.18 11.17
C ARG A 12 -7.45 5.19 10.83
N ALA A 13 -7.73 3.89 10.77
CA ALA A 13 -6.73 2.87 10.45
C ALA A 13 -6.12 3.06 9.05
N VAL A 14 -6.94 3.45 8.07
CA VAL A 14 -6.50 3.74 6.69
C VAL A 14 -5.52 4.91 6.60
N THR A 15 -5.46 5.80 7.60
CA THR A 15 -4.46 6.89 7.63
C THR A 15 -3.06 6.47 8.06
N PHE A 16 -2.90 5.27 8.63
CA PHE A 16 -1.60 4.74 9.01
C PHE A 16 -1.07 3.86 7.88
N GLU A 17 0.12 4.18 7.39
CA GLU A 17 0.77 3.54 6.24
C GLU A 17 2.13 2.98 6.66
N TRP A 18 2.58 1.94 5.95
CA TRP A 18 3.91 1.36 6.08
C TRP A 18 4.62 1.33 4.71
N LEU A 19 5.95 1.41 4.75
CA LEU A 19 6.82 1.33 3.59
C LEU A 19 8.04 0.49 3.95
N TYR A 20 8.28 -0.56 3.18
CA TYR A 20 9.42 -1.46 3.32
C TYR A 20 10.19 -1.53 2.01
N THR A 21 11.46 -1.12 2.01
CA THR A 21 12.30 -1.12 0.82
C THR A 21 13.14 -2.39 0.76
N ASN A 22 13.43 -2.87 -0.46
CA ASN A 22 14.25 -4.06 -0.66
C ASN A 22 15.74 -3.75 -0.94
N GLY A 23 16.15 -2.47 -0.87
CA GLY A 23 17.52 -2.03 -1.17
C GLY A 23 17.94 -2.06 -2.64
N LEU A 24 17.10 -2.58 -3.55
CA LEU A 24 17.37 -2.71 -4.99
C LEU A 24 16.57 -1.72 -5.85
N GLY A 25 15.89 -0.76 -5.21
CA GLY A 25 15.00 0.20 -5.88
C GLY A 25 13.53 -0.23 -5.91
N GLY A 26 13.20 -1.42 -5.38
CA GLY A 26 11.82 -1.85 -5.14
C GLY A 26 11.36 -1.63 -3.70
N TYR A 27 10.06 -1.68 -3.50
CA TYR A 27 9.44 -1.55 -2.18
C TYR A 27 8.08 -2.24 -2.12
N ALA A 28 7.64 -2.49 -0.89
CA ALA A 28 6.29 -2.85 -0.54
C ALA A 28 5.69 -1.75 0.36
N SER A 29 4.42 -1.44 0.20
CA SER A 29 3.72 -0.46 1.02
C SER A 29 2.22 -0.71 1.03
N SER A 30 1.56 -0.37 2.13
CA SER A 30 0.11 -0.35 2.22
C SER A 30 -0.31 0.44 3.46
N THR A 31 -1.61 0.48 3.73
CA THR A 31 -2.11 0.86 5.06
C THR A 31 -1.87 -0.26 6.06
N VAL A 32 -1.94 0.04 7.36
CA VAL A 32 -1.81 -0.97 8.43
C VAL A 32 -2.92 -2.04 8.38
N VAL A 33 -4.03 -1.76 7.69
CA VAL A 33 -5.14 -2.69 7.45
C VAL A 33 -5.09 -3.36 6.07
N GLY A 34 -4.00 -3.19 5.33
CA GLY A 34 -3.79 -3.84 4.02
C GLY A 34 -4.65 -3.29 2.88
N LEU A 35 -5.32 -2.15 3.08
CA LEU A 35 -6.06 -1.45 2.03
C LEU A 35 -5.11 -0.57 1.20
N ASN A 36 -5.04 -0.83 -0.10
CA ASN A 36 -4.27 -0.02 -1.04
C ASN A 36 -5.10 1.20 -1.47
N THR A 37 -4.96 2.31 -0.74
CA THR A 37 -5.72 3.55 -0.99
C THR A 37 -4.98 4.58 -1.85
N ARG A 38 -3.72 4.32 -2.23
CA ARG A 38 -2.91 5.18 -3.09
C ARG A 38 -2.32 4.37 -4.26
N GLY A 39 -2.08 5.04 -5.39
CA GLY A 39 -1.52 4.40 -6.59
C GLY A 39 -0.12 3.80 -6.44
N HIS A 40 0.56 4.09 -5.33
CA HIS A 40 1.89 3.55 -5.00
C HIS A 40 1.85 2.49 -3.89
N HIS A 41 0.66 2.01 -3.47
CA HIS A 41 0.55 0.87 -2.55
C HIS A 41 0.59 -0.46 -3.31
N GLY A 42 1.26 -1.45 -2.73
CA GLY A 42 1.43 -2.78 -3.31
C GLY A 42 2.43 -3.63 -2.52
N LEU A 43 2.33 -4.94 -2.66
CA LEU A 43 3.29 -5.88 -2.07
C LEU A 43 4.62 -5.94 -2.83
N LEU A 44 4.62 -5.55 -4.11
CA LEU A 44 5.85 -5.37 -4.88
C LEU A 44 5.70 -4.28 -5.93
N VAL A 45 6.30 -3.13 -5.65
CA VAL A 45 6.52 -2.05 -6.60
C VAL A 45 8.00 -2.01 -6.98
N CYS A 46 8.32 -2.37 -8.21
CA CYS A 46 9.70 -2.44 -8.71
C CYS A 46 9.99 -1.26 -9.64
N ALA A 47 11.19 -0.68 -9.53
CA ALA A 47 11.72 0.22 -10.56
C ALA A 47 12.49 -0.59 -11.60
N LEU A 48 11.97 -0.68 -12.84
CA LEU A 48 12.66 -1.40 -13.92
C LEU A 48 13.86 -0.61 -14.45
N ASN A 49 13.82 0.72 -14.30
CA ASN A 49 14.93 1.63 -14.60
C ASN A 49 15.10 2.65 -13.45
N PRO A 50 15.81 2.32 -12.35
CA PRO A 50 15.90 3.18 -11.17
C PRO A 50 16.43 4.60 -11.47
N PRO A 51 15.89 5.66 -10.84
CA PRO A 51 14.83 5.69 -9.83
C PRO A 51 13.39 5.81 -10.39
N VAL A 52 13.25 5.81 -11.72
CA VAL A 52 11.99 5.98 -12.45
C VAL A 52 11.38 4.64 -12.85
N ASP A 53 10.34 4.68 -13.70
CA ASP A 53 9.74 3.49 -14.31
C ASP A 53 9.31 2.44 -13.28
N ARG A 54 8.40 2.86 -12.38
CA ARG A 54 7.88 2.04 -11.29
C ARG A 54 6.66 1.26 -11.74
N TRP A 55 6.70 -0.05 -11.52
CA TRP A 55 5.64 -0.97 -11.88
C TRP A 55 5.08 -1.64 -10.63
N LEU A 56 3.76 -1.58 -10.47
CA LEU A 56 3.04 -2.40 -9.50
C LEU A 56 2.94 -3.82 -10.03
N THR A 57 3.81 -4.71 -9.53
CA THR A 57 3.90 -6.11 -10.00
C THR A 57 3.08 -7.06 -9.14
N ILE A 58 2.94 -6.77 -7.85
CA ILE A 58 2.07 -7.51 -6.93
C ILE A 58 1.24 -6.50 -6.13
N SER A 59 -0.06 -6.44 -6.39
CA SER A 59 -0.99 -5.53 -5.70
C SER A 59 -1.44 -6.08 -4.35
N ARG A 60 -1.77 -7.37 -4.28
CA ARG A 60 -2.28 -8.07 -3.10
C ARG A 60 -2.08 -9.58 -3.26
N LEU A 61 -2.05 -10.30 -2.15
CA LEU A 61 -2.11 -11.76 -2.12
C LEU A 61 -3.47 -12.19 -1.57
N ASP A 62 -4.06 -13.22 -2.17
CA ASP A 62 -5.32 -13.84 -1.80
C ASP A 62 -5.13 -15.34 -1.59
N ASP A 63 -6.01 -15.93 -0.78
CA ASP A 63 -6.12 -17.39 -0.59
C ASP A 63 -6.99 -18.04 -1.66
#